data_AF-A0A7C1WC78-F1
#
_entry.id   AF-A0A7C1WC78-F1
#
_cell.length_a   1.000
_cell.length_b   1.000
_cell.length_c   1.000
_cell.angle_alpha   90.00
_cell.angle_beta   90.00
_cell.angle_gamma   90.00
#
_symmetry.space_group_name_H-M   'P 1'
#
loop_
_entity.id
_entity.type
_entity.pdbx_description
1 polymer ?
#
loop_
_entity_poly.entity_id
_entity_poly.type
_entity_poly.pdbx_seq_one_letter_code
_entity_poly.pdbx_strand_id
1 'polypeptide(L)'
;MYKVAFQGERGAFSEIAAKKYFGENISLAPSFSFDEVFTKVKNGKVDFGVIPIENTLFGSIYESYDYLLKYSLIIAGELNLQINHQLIAVKKYQLSEIKKVYSHPQALGQCSDFLKSKLKNAEIIPAYDTAGSAALALKNNNEPT
;
A
#
# COMPACT_ATOMS: atom_id res chain seq x y z
N MET A 1 -10.73 -12.31 -18.87
CA MET A 1 -10.52 -11.78 -17.50
C MET A 1 -9.11 -11.26 -17.44
N TYR A 2 -8.91 -9.97 -17.17
CA TYR A 2 -7.56 -9.40 -17.15
C TYR A 2 -6.79 -9.86 -15.92
N LYS A 3 -5.49 -10.07 -16.09
CA LYS A 3 -4.52 -10.31 -15.03
C LYS A 3 -3.69 -9.04 -14.82
N VAL A 4 -3.74 -8.50 -13.61
CA VAL A 4 -3.19 -7.19 -13.28
C VAL A 4 -2.16 -7.33 -12.18
N ALA A 5 -0.92 -6.93 -12.45
CA ALA A 5 0.14 -6.87 -11.47
C ALA A 5 0.19 -5.53 -10.75
N PHE A 6 0.60 -5.54 -9.49
CA PHE A 6 0.88 -4.35 -8.70
C PHE A 6 1.97 -4.68 -7.67
N GLN A 7 2.67 -3.67 -7.17
CA GLN A 7 3.66 -3.85 -6.12
C GLN A 7 3.02 -3.78 -4.74
N GLY A 8 3.41 -4.71 -3.87
CA GLY A 8 2.96 -4.82 -2.49
C GLY A 8 2.14 -6.09 -2.23
N GLU A 9 1.63 -6.20 -1.01
CA GLU A 9 0.80 -7.32 -0.56
C GLU A 9 -0.70 -7.08 -0.76
N ARG A 10 -1.51 -8.09 -0.46
CA ARG A 10 -2.97 -7.95 -0.47
C ARG A 10 -3.41 -6.92 0.57
N GLY A 11 -4.35 -6.06 0.20
CA GLY A 11 -4.81 -4.92 1.01
C GLY A 11 -4.02 -3.63 0.77
N ALA A 12 -2.96 -3.65 -0.03
CA ALA A 12 -2.24 -2.44 -0.41
C ALA A 12 -3.12 -1.48 -1.24
N PHE A 13 -2.81 -0.18 -1.18
CA PHE A 13 -3.51 0.83 -1.99
C PHE A 13 -3.43 0.54 -3.51
N SER A 14 -2.34 -0.08 -3.97
CA SER A 14 -2.19 -0.49 -5.37
C SER A 14 -3.17 -1.61 -5.78
N GLU A 15 -3.55 -2.51 -4.86
CA GLU A 15 -4.64 -3.48 -5.11
C GLU A 15 -5.97 -2.76 -5.27
N ILE A 16 -6.25 -1.79 -4.38
CA ILE A 16 -7.48 -0.99 -4.44
C ILE A 16 -7.54 -0.20 -5.76
N ALA A 17 -6.41 0.38 -6.19
CA ALA A 17 -6.31 1.07 -7.46
C ALA A 17 -6.61 0.15 -8.65
N ALA A 18 -6.05 -1.07 -8.65
CA ALA A 18 -6.29 -2.05 -9.70
C ALA A 18 -7.78 -2.43 -9.80
N LYS A 19 -8.42 -2.74 -8.67
CA LYS A 19 -9.87 -3.05 -8.65
C LYS A 19 -10.74 -1.86 -9.04
N LYS A 20 -10.37 -0.65 -8.61
CA LYS A 20 -11.12 0.56 -8.94
C LYS A 20 -11.10 0.87 -10.43
N TYR A 21 -9.99 0.58 -11.12
CA TYR A 21 -9.85 0.84 -12.55
C TYR A 21 -10.46 -0.26 -13.42
N PHE A 22 -10.16 -1.53 -13.13
CA PHE A 22 -10.58 -2.66 -13.97
C PHE A 22 -11.88 -3.35 -13.51
N GLY A 23 -12.41 -2.98 -12.34
CA GLY A 23 -13.52 -3.66 -11.68
C GLY A 23 -13.07 -4.87 -10.84
N GLU A 24 -14.03 -5.54 -10.19
CA GLU A 24 -13.77 -6.67 -9.29
C GLU A 24 -13.44 -7.98 -10.03
N ASN A 25 -13.82 -8.11 -11.30
CA ASN A 25 -13.64 -9.33 -12.08
C ASN A 25 -12.27 -9.37 -12.78
N ILE A 26 -11.20 -9.34 -11.98
CA ILE A 26 -9.81 -9.41 -12.43
C ILE A 26 -9.00 -10.45 -11.63
N SER A 27 -7.95 -10.98 -12.25
CA SER A 27 -6.93 -11.76 -11.54
C SER A 27 -5.83 -10.83 -11.04
N LEU A 28 -5.57 -10.82 -9.74
CA LEU A 28 -4.53 -9.99 -9.14
C LEU A 28 -3.21 -10.76 -9.04
N ALA A 29 -2.12 -10.10 -9.41
CA ALA A 29 -0.77 -10.64 -9.34
C ALA A 29 0.15 -9.73 -8.49
N PRO A 30 0.12 -9.86 -7.15
CA PRO A 30 1.05 -9.16 -6.28
C PRO A 30 2.50 -9.38 -6.72
N SER A 31 3.33 -8.36 -6.52
CA SER A 31 4.75 -8.36 -6.86
C SER A 31 5.53 -7.69 -5.74
N PHE A 32 6.76 -8.14 -5.54
CA PHE A 32 7.64 -7.64 -4.49
C PHE A 32 8.19 -6.23 -4.80
N SER A 33 8.50 -5.96 -6.07
CA SER A 33 9.09 -4.68 -6.52
C SER A 33 8.41 -4.12 -7.76
N PHE A 34 8.69 -2.85 -8.08
CA PHE A 34 8.28 -2.25 -9.35
C PHE A 34 8.90 -3.00 -10.53
N ASP A 35 10.21 -3.29 -10.49
CA ASP A 35 10.91 -4.07 -11.53
C ASP A 35 10.19 -5.38 -11.88
N GLU A 36 9.66 -6.10 -10.88
CA GLU A 36 8.92 -7.34 -11.09
C GLU A 36 7.57 -7.09 -11.80
N VAL A 37 6.84 -6.03 -11.45
CA VAL A 37 5.61 -5.63 -12.16
C VAL A 37 5.92 -5.35 -13.63
N PHE A 38 6.90 -4.49 -13.91
CA PHE A 38 7.29 -4.14 -15.28
C PHE A 38 7.76 -5.37 -16.06
N THR A 39 8.57 -6.23 -15.45
CA THR A 39 9.06 -7.48 -16.05
C THR A 39 7.92 -8.46 -16.36
N LYS A 40 6.90 -8.57 -15.49
CA LYS A 40 5.72 -9.41 -15.73
C LYS A 40 4.92 -8.91 -16.93
N VAL A 41 4.70 -7.60 -17.05
CA VAL A 41 3.98 -7.00 -18.18
C VAL A 41 4.77 -7.18 -19.47
N LYS A 42 6.06 -6.83 -19.45
CA LYS A 42 6.95 -6.95 -20.63
C LYS A 42 6.99 -8.36 -21.21
N ASN A 43 6.99 -9.37 -20.35
CA ASN A 43 7.04 -10.78 -20.73
C ASN A 43 5.66 -11.41 -21.01
N GLY A 44 4.57 -10.62 -20.97
CA GLY A 44 3.21 -11.14 -21.20
C GLY A 44 2.71 -12.10 -20.12
N LYS A 45 3.30 -12.10 -18.92
CA LYS A 45 2.85 -12.94 -17.79
C LYS A 45 1.57 -12.42 -17.15
N VAL A 46 1.27 -11.14 -17.38
CA VAL A 46 0.08 -10.39 -16.96
C VAL A 46 -0.29 -9.42 -18.09
N ASP A 47 -1.54 -8.99 -18.14
CA ASP A 47 -2.04 -8.07 -19.17
C ASP A 47 -1.69 -6.61 -18.86
N PHE A 48 -1.75 -6.23 -17.58
CA PHE A 48 -1.51 -4.86 -17.12
C PHE A 48 -0.69 -4.80 -15.83
N GLY A 49 -0.02 -3.67 -15.62
CA GLY A 49 0.64 -3.31 -14.37
C GLY A 49 0.06 -2.00 -13.84
N VAL A 50 -0.21 -1.92 -12.54
CA VAL A 50 -0.63 -0.69 -11.85
C VAL A 50 0.52 -0.22 -10.97
N ILE A 51 1.01 0.98 -11.25
CA ILE A 51 2.17 1.59 -10.61
C ILE A 51 1.81 3.01 -10.16
N PRO A 52 2.09 3.39 -8.90
CA PRO A 52 1.93 4.77 -8.46
C PRO A 52 3.02 5.65 -9.09
N ILE A 53 2.66 6.78 -9.70
CA ILE A 53 3.62 7.72 -10.31
C ILE A 53 3.83 8.99 -9.49
N GLU A 54 2.86 9.37 -8.66
CA GLU A 54 2.90 10.59 -7.86
C GLU A 54 2.11 10.40 -6.56
N ASN A 55 2.55 11.10 -5.50
CA ASN A 55 1.83 11.24 -4.25
C ASN A 55 1.74 12.72 -3.87
N THR A 56 0.54 13.22 -3.56
CA THR A 56 0.33 14.65 -3.25
C THR A 56 1.16 15.18 -2.07
N LEU A 57 1.63 14.31 -1.16
CA LEU A 57 2.43 14.70 0.00
C LEU A 57 3.93 14.51 -0.19
N PHE A 58 4.35 13.64 -1.14
CA PHE A 58 5.76 13.27 -1.35
C PHE A 58 6.26 13.56 -2.77
N GLY A 59 5.40 14.08 -3.64
CA GLY A 59 5.70 14.40 -5.02
C GLY A 59 5.79 13.16 -5.91
N SER A 60 6.52 13.33 -7.02
CA SER A 60 6.72 12.29 -8.03
C SER A 60 7.54 11.11 -7.49
N ILE A 61 7.15 9.90 -7.88
CA ILE A 61 7.83 8.66 -7.54
C ILE A 61 8.78 8.34 -8.70
N TYR A 62 10.00 8.90 -8.66
CA TYR A 62 10.97 8.81 -9.77
C TYR A 62 11.28 7.39 -10.21
N GLU A 63 11.31 6.43 -9.29
CA GLU A 63 11.52 5.01 -9.60
C GLU A 63 10.52 4.47 -10.64
N SER A 64 9.25 4.93 -10.58
CA SER A 64 8.23 4.55 -11.55
C SER A 64 8.55 5.07 -12.95
N TYR A 65 9.09 6.29 -13.06
CA TYR A 65 9.52 6.88 -14.33
C TYR A 65 10.75 6.19 -14.89
N ASP A 66 11.73 5.86 -14.03
CA ASP A 66 12.93 5.12 -14.43
C ASP A 66 12.57 3.77 -15.06
N TYR A 67 11.60 3.06 -14.47
CA TYR A 67 11.13 1.78 -15.02
C TYR A 67 10.29 1.92 -16.30
N LEU A 68 9.48 2.98 -16.43
CA LEU A 68 8.79 3.29 -17.69
C LEU A 68 9.80 3.51 -18.83
N LEU A 69 10.88 4.25 -18.56
CA LEU A 69 11.97 4.47 -19.52
C LEU A 69 12.71 3.17 -19.85
N LYS A 70 13.04 2.35 -18.84
CA LYS A 70 13.78 1.09 -19.00
C LYS A 70 13.04 0.05 -19.83
N TYR A 71 11.74 -0.14 -19.63
CA TYR A 71 10.99 -1.25 -20.23
C TYR A 71 10.23 -0.89 -21.52
N SER A 72 10.15 0.41 -21.86
CA SER A 72 9.44 0.96 -23.02
C SER A 72 8.00 0.42 -23.14
N LEU A 73 7.29 0.40 -22.01
CA LEU A 73 5.86 0.07 -21.96
C LEU A 73 5.01 1.31 -22.25
N ILE A 74 3.75 1.09 -22.64
CA ILE A 74 2.79 2.16 -22.94
C ILE A 74 1.88 2.36 -21.73
N ILE A 75 1.61 3.62 -21.38
CA ILE A 75 0.60 3.97 -20.37
C ILE A 75 -0.78 3.86 -21.03
N ALA A 76 -1.58 2.90 -20.58
CA ALA A 76 -2.91 2.62 -21.13
C ALA A 76 -4.05 3.39 -20.42
N GLY A 77 -3.73 4.10 -19.34
CA GLY A 77 -4.68 4.92 -18.59
C GLY A 77 -4.15 5.32 -17.22
N GLU A 78 -4.96 6.08 -16.48
CA GLU A 78 -4.61 6.65 -15.18
C GLU A 78 -5.82 6.64 -14.24
N LEU A 79 -5.55 6.72 -12.93
CA LEU A 79 -6.58 6.99 -11.92
C LEU A 79 -6.00 7.81 -10.76
N ASN A 80 -6.88 8.55 -10.10
CA ASN A 80 -6.57 9.16 -8.82
C ASN A 80 -7.21 8.34 -7.68
N LEU A 81 -6.40 7.94 -6.71
CA LEU A 81 -6.84 7.23 -5.52
C LEU A 81 -6.64 8.11 -4.28
N GLN A 82 -7.74 8.41 -3.59
CA GLN A 82 -7.67 9.06 -2.29
C GLN A 82 -7.12 8.06 -1.26
N ILE A 83 -6.01 8.43 -0.64
CA ILE A 83 -5.37 7.64 0.42
C ILE A 83 -6.03 7.99 1.75
N ASN A 84 -6.76 7.03 2.31
CA ASN A 84 -7.40 7.15 3.61
C ASN A 84 -6.80 6.11 4.56
N HIS A 85 -5.90 6.54 5.45
CA HIS A 85 -5.36 5.66 6.48
C HIS A 85 -6.44 5.26 7.49
N GLN A 86 -6.42 4.00 7.91
CA GLN A 86 -7.34 3.45 8.89
C GLN A 86 -6.53 2.96 10.09
N LEU A 87 -6.98 3.28 11.31
CA LEU A 87 -6.48 2.65 12.52
C LEU A 87 -7.25 1.34 12.71
N ILE A 88 -6.54 0.21 12.65
CA ILE A 88 -7.12 -1.13 12.69
C ILE A 88 -6.54 -1.85 13.89
N ALA A 89 -7.42 -2.45 14.69
CA ALA A 89 -7.04 -3.30 15.81
C ALA A 89 -7.82 -4.63 15.71
N VAL A 90 -7.23 -5.69 16.27
CA VAL A 90 -7.81 -7.05 16.18
C VAL A 90 -9.05 -7.21 17.06
N LYS A 91 -9.12 -6.42 18.13
CA LYS A 91 -10.29 -6.31 19.00
C LYS A 91 -10.71 -4.85 19.09
N LYS A 92 -11.92 -4.64 19.60
CA LYS A 92 -12.39 -3.31 19.93
C LYS A 92 -11.69 -2.83 21.19
N TYR A 93 -10.81 -1.85 21.05
CA TYR A 93 -10.16 -1.13 22.15
C TYR A 93 -10.64 0.31 22.19
N GLN A 94 -10.65 0.89 23.38
CA GLN A 94 -10.62 2.34 23.53
C GLN A 94 -9.24 2.85 23.10
N LEU A 95 -9.18 4.04 22.53
CA LEU A 95 -7.91 4.61 22.06
C LEU A 95 -6.86 4.73 23.17
N SER A 96 -7.29 4.95 24.42
CA SER A 96 -6.40 4.99 25.59
C SER A 96 -5.76 3.66 25.95
N GLU A 97 -6.31 2.54 25.47
CA GLU A 97 -5.79 1.20 25.74
C GLU A 97 -4.71 0.78 24.74
N ILE A 98 -4.63 1.43 23.58
CA ILE A 98 -3.67 1.11 22.52
C ILE A 98 -2.26 1.43 22.99
N LYS A 99 -1.38 0.43 22.93
CA LYS A 99 0.01 0.54 23.40
C LYS A 99 1.02 0.66 22.27
N LYS A 100 0.73 0.11 21.09
CA LYS A 100 1.66 0.07 19.96
C LYS A 100 0.91 0.33 18.67
N VAL A 101 1.53 1.06 17.75
CA VAL A 101 1.00 1.30 16.40
C VAL A 101 2.09 0.97 15.39
N TYR A 102 1.78 0.05 14.48
CA TYR A 102 2.67 -0.38 13.41
C TYR A 102 2.21 0.19 12.07
N SER A 103 3.11 0.82 11.31
CA SER A 103 2.84 1.20 9.93
C SER A 103 4.11 1.57 9.17
N HIS A 104 4.00 1.77 7.86
CA HIS A 104 5.09 2.32 7.07
C HIS A 104 5.48 3.74 7.56
N PRO A 105 6.77 4.12 7.61
CA PRO A 105 7.21 5.46 8.05
C PRO A 105 6.44 6.61 7.41
N GLN A 106 6.12 6.50 6.12
CA GLN A 106 5.36 7.50 5.39
C GLN A 106 3.92 7.63 5.91
N ALA A 107 3.24 6.50 6.18
CA ALA A 107 1.90 6.50 6.73
C ALA A 107 1.88 7.05 8.17
N LEU A 108 2.87 6.70 8.98
CA LEU A 108 3.06 7.25 10.33
C LEU A 108 3.26 8.76 10.30
N GLY A 109 4.08 9.26 9.38
CA GLY A 109 4.30 10.69 9.17
C GLY A 109 3.01 11.42 8.79
N GLN A 110 2.26 10.86 7.83
CA GLN A 110 0.97 11.40 7.38
C GLN A 110 -0.12 11.40 8.48
N CYS A 111 -0.03 10.48 9.45
CA CYS A 111 -0.98 10.38 10.55
C CYS A 111 -0.49 11.05 11.86
N SER A 112 0.65 11.75 11.83
CA SER A 112 1.37 12.14 13.04
C SER A 112 0.57 13.03 14.00
N ASP A 113 -0.27 13.95 13.49
CA ASP A 113 -1.12 14.81 14.31
C ASP A 113 -2.20 14.02 15.06
N PHE A 114 -2.81 13.03 14.40
CA PHE A 114 -3.77 12.13 15.04
C PHE A 114 -3.09 11.28 16.12
N LEU A 115 -1.93 10.68 15.79
CA LEU A 115 -1.18 9.83 16.72
C LEU A 115 -0.77 10.62 17.97
N LYS A 116 -0.20 11.82 17.81
CA LYS A 116 0.21 12.69 18.92
C LYS A 116 -0.96 13.18 19.77
N SER A 117 -2.12 13.46 19.15
CA SER A 117 -3.26 14.01 19.87
C SER A 117 -4.10 12.95 20.58
N LYS A 118 -4.25 11.75 20.00
CA LYS A 118 -5.15 10.70 20.48
C LYS A 118 -4.46 9.50 21.13
N LEU A 119 -3.20 9.22 20.77
CA LEU A 119 -2.47 8.02 21.20
C LEU A 119 -1.15 8.38 21.91
N LYS A 120 -1.21 9.30 22.87
CA LYS A 120 -0.03 9.85 23.57
C LYS A 120 0.86 8.81 24.26
N ASN A 121 0.28 7.69 24.66
CA ASN A 121 0.96 6.63 25.39
C ASN A 121 1.33 5.44 24.49
N ALA A 122 0.99 5.50 23.20
CA ALA A 122 1.30 4.43 22.27
C ALA A 122 2.72 4.60 21.72
N GLU A 123 3.46 3.51 21.67
CA GLU A 123 4.73 3.41 20.97
C GLU A 123 4.48 3.33 19.46
N ILE A 124 5.13 4.19 18.69
CA ILE A 124 5.02 4.24 17.24
C ILE A 124 6.16 3.44 16.63
N ILE A 125 5.84 2.33 15.95
CA ILE A 125 6.82 1.36 15.48
C ILE A 125 6.80 1.32 13.94
N PRO A 126 7.87 1.78 13.27
CA PRO A 126 8.01 1.66 11.84
C PRO A 126 8.03 0.20 11.37
N ALA A 127 7.32 -0.09 10.28
CA ALA A 127 7.26 -1.40 9.65
C ALA A 127 7.43 -1.29 8.12
N TYR A 128 7.60 -2.44 7.44
CA TYR A 128 7.93 -2.50 6.01
C TYR A 128 6.83 -1.95 5.11
N ASP A 129 5.55 -2.22 5.41
CA ASP A 129 4.41 -1.70 4.65
C ASP A 129 3.16 -1.57 5.54
N THR A 130 2.12 -0.89 5.03
CA THR A 130 0.86 -0.69 5.77
C THR A 130 0.01 -1.96 5.87
N ALA A 131 -0.03 -2.76 4.80
CA ALA A 131 -0.83 -3.99 4.74
C ALA A 131 -0.24 -5.11 5.61
N GLY A 132 1.07 -5.33 5.53
CA GLY A 132 1.80 -6.26 6.39
C GLY A 132 1.81 -5.81 7.85
N SER A 133 1.71 -4.52 8.16
CA SER A 133 1.51 -4.04 9.53
C SER A 133 0.20 -4.56 10.14
N ALA A 134 -0.90 -4.57 9.37
CA ALA A 134 -2.16 -5.16 9.82
C ALA A 134 -2.02 -6.68 10.02
N ALA A 135 -1.27 -7.36 9.15
CA ALA A 135 -0.98 -8.78 9.31
C ALA A 135 -0.09 -9.08 10.53
N LEU A 136 0.84 -8.19 10.88
CA LEU A 136 1.68 -8.29 12.07
C LEU A 136 0.87 -8.12 13.35
N ALA A 137 -0.06 -7.16 13.38
CA ALA A 137 -0.97 -6.98 14.53
C ALA A 137 -1.74 -8.27 14.83
N LEU A 138 -2.23 -8.98 13.80
CA LEU A 138 -2.90 -10.28 13.93
C LEU A 138 -2.01 -11.39 14.52
N LYS A 139 -0.70 -11.35 14.31
CA LYS A 139 0.24 -12.32 14.89
C LYS A 139 0.59 -11.99 16.34
N ASN A 140 0.55 -10.72 16.72
CA ASN A 140 0.92 -10.21 18.05
C ASN A 140 -0.30 -9.88 18.94
N ASN A 141 -1.35 -10.71 18.92
CA ASN A 141 -2.63 -10.48 19.62
C ASN A 141 -2.58 -10.49 21.17
N ASN A 142 -1.39 -10.56 21.78
CA ASN A 142 -1.21 -10.62 23.22
C ASN A 142 -1.19 -9.24 23.89
N GLU A 143 -1.04 -8.16 23.10
CA GLU A 143 -1.08 -6.78 23.59
C GLU A 143 -2.11 -5.94 22.79
N PRO A 144 -2.67 -4.85 23.37
CA PRO A 144 -3.53 -3.93 22.64
C PRO A 144 -2.74 -3.21 21.54
N THR A 145 -2.96 -3.67 20.31
CA THR A 145 -2.22 -3.32 19.10
C THR A 145 -3.17 -2.97 17.97
#